data_AF-A0A0B7AFA2-F1
#
_entry.id   AF-A0A0B7AFA2-F1
#
_cell.length_a   1.000
_cell.length_b   1.000
_cell.length_c   1.000
_cell.angle_alpha   90.00
_cell.angle_beta   90.00
_cell.angle_gamma   90.00
#
_symmetry.space_group_name_H-M   'P 1'
#
loop_
_entity.id
_entity.type
_entity.pdbx_description
1 polymer ?
#
loop_
_entity_poly.entity_id
_entity_poly.type
_entity_poly.pdbx_seq_one_letter_code
_entity_poly.pdbx_strand_id
1 'polypeptide(L)'
;SVLQFDINIGCGAEPTSKYPVHLEYSIDGGSSWSLVGPNCIEKTMASCFESALPKTVYYAGDSVYWQRVIVPLDHLHICGTLRFRWYQGKIPDSDFGPEWALDNVYIGMACPDHCNGHGYCLGGVLCQCDAGYTGATCVAEEPHAAYLKDDFDRGDIPVKRIDYLLPSSIKDSRQDVDELNWQYWSSGHPTDNHRCGKVFTGASFVHDKDGQRTLTTVPLDLSKANTIQFYLKLGCNKTVSRLSPPVFMQYSTNGGIRWSTMEQFDFNPESNKPKY
;
A
#
# COMPACT_ATOMS: atom_id res chain seq x y z
N SER A 1 -4.40 14.56 16.47
CA SER A 1 -5.21 14.86 15.26
C SER A 1 -4.91 13.84 14.18
N VAL A 2 -5.82 13.71 13.22
CA VAL A 2 -5.70 12.80 12.07
C VAL A 2 -6.13 13.54 10.80
N LEU A 3 -5.49 13.18 9.69
CA LEU A 3 -5.95 13.50 8.35
C LEU A 3 -6.38 12.17 7.70
N GLN A 4 -7.63 12.08 7.28
CA GLN A 4 -8.25 10.91 6.68
C GLN A 4 -8.90 11.32 5.36
N PHE A 5 -8.77 10.51 4.32
CA PHE A 5 -9.40 10.75 3.02
C PHE A 5 -9.39 9.48 2.19
N ASP A 6 -10.22 9.43 1.16
CA ASP A 6 -10.15 8.43 0.11
C ASP A 6 -9.53 9.04 -1.15
N ILE A 7 -8.68 8.27 -1.83
CA ILE A 7 -8.02 8.70 -3.07
C ILE A 7 -8.08 7.59 -4.13
N ASN A 8 -8.23 7.99 -5.39
CA ASN A 8 -8.04 7.13 -6.55
C ASN A 8 -7.24 7.89 -7.61
N ILE A 9 -6.22 7.25 -8.19
CA ILE A 9 -5.30 7.86 -9.16
C ILE A 9 -5.24 7.00 -10.41
N GLY A 10 -5.72 7.57 -11.51
CA GLY A 10 -5.74 6.98 -12.83
C GLY A 10 -6.87 5.97 -13.06
N CYS A 11 -7.73 5.68 -12.08
CA CYS A 11 -8.88 4.78 -12.22
C CYS A 11 -8.55 3.45 -12.91
N GLY A 12 -7.45 2.81 -12.51
CA GLY A 12 -6.97 1.56 -13.13
C GLY A 12 -6.08 1.73 -14.36
N ALA A 13 -5.62 2.95 -14.64
CA ALA A 13 -4.55 3.26 -15.60
C ALA A 13 -3.29 2.42 -15.38
N GLU A 14 -2.43 2.35 -16.41
CA GLU A 14 -1.16 1.67 -16.30
C GLU A 14 -0.26 2.31 -15.22
N PRO A 15 0.44 1.49 -14.41
CA PRO A 15 1.33 1.99 -13.39
C PRO A 15 2.43 2.89 -13.91
N THR A 16 2.66 4.02 -13.25
CA THR A 16 3.69 5.00 -13.65
C THR A 16 4.30 5.69 -12.44
N SER A 17 5.60 6.00 -12.56
CA SER A 17 6.33 6.81 -11.58
C SER A 17 6.18 8.33 -11.84
N LYS A 18 5.61 8.72 -12.99
CA LYS A 18 5.44 10.12 -13.37
C LYS A 18 4.23 10.76 -12.69
N TYR A 19 4.37 12.05 -12.36
CA TYR A 19 3.29 12.90 -11.84
C TYR A 19 2.50 12.30 -10.68
N PRO A 20 3.16 11.82 -9.60
CA PRO A 20 2.44 11.37 -8.42
C PRO A 20 1.75 12.53 -7.70
N VAL A 21 0.73 12.20 -6.92
CA VAL A 21 0.04 13.17 -6.04
C VAL A 21 0.76 13.19 -4.70
N HIS A 22 1.22 14.36 -4.28
CA HIS A 22 1.89 14.58 -3.00
C HIS A 22 0.91 15.17 -2.00
N LEU A 23 0.83 14.59 -0.80
CA LEU A 23 0.15 15.22 0.33
C LEU A 23 1.18 16.01 1.15
N GLU A 24 0.97 17.32 1.18
CA GLU A 24 1.89 18.30 1.75
C GLU A 24 1.18 19.20 2.77
N TYR A 25 1.96 19.80 3.67
CA TYR A 25 1.51 20.81 4.61
C TYR A 25 2.34 22.09 4.52
N SER A 26 1.74 23.19 5.00
CA SER A 26 2.37 24.50 5.13
C SER A 26 2.03 25.12 6.48
N ILE A 27 3.04 25.73 7.11
CA ILE A 27 2.95 26.44 8.39
C ILE A 27 3.03 27.96 8.24
N ASP A 28 3.25 28.46 7.02
CA ASP A 28 3.49 29.87 6.70
C ASP A 28 2.45 30.43 5.72
N GLY A 29 1.23 29.87 5.78
CA GLY A 29 0.09 30.31 4.98
C GLY A 29 0.12 29.86 3.52
N GLY A 30 1.06 28.99 3.13
CA GLY A 30 1.22 28.45 1.77
C GLY A 30 2.43 28.98 1.02
N SER A 31 3.36 29.65 1.69
CA SER A 31 4.58 30.19 1.08
C SER A 31 5.60 29.07 0.84
N SER A 32 5.74 28.16 1.79
CA SER A 32 6.52 26.93 1.67
C SER A 32 5.68 25.70 1.99
N TRP A 33 6.08 24.56 1.42
CA TRP A 33 5.37 23.29 1.52
C TRP A 33 6.35 22.17 1.85
N SER A 34 5.90 21.19 2.63
CA SER A 34 6.67 20.00 3.01
C SER A 34 5.77 18.78 3.00
N LEU A 35 6.30 17.60 2.67
CA LEU A 35 5.53 16.36 2.71
C LEU A 35 5.05 16.05 4.13
N VAL A 36 3.80 15.63 4.27
CA VAL A 36 3.23 15.27 5.59
C VAL A 36 3.92 14.03 6.15
N GLY A 37 4.19 13.02 5.31
CA GLY A 37 5.02 11.87 5.61
C GLY A 37 6.37 12.00 4.90
N PRO A 38 7.52 11.91 5.59
CA PRO A 38 8.81 12.06 4.94
C PRO A 38 9.07 10.90 3.97
N ASN A 39 9.67 11.20 2.81
CA ASN A 39 10.28 10.17 1.98
C ASN A 39 11.60 9.74 2.63
N CYS A 40 11.56 8.65 3.39
CA CYS A 40 12.71 8.18 4.15
C CYS A 40 13.89 7.74 3.25
N ILE A 41 13.59 7.31 2.00
CA ILE A 41 14.60 6.82 1.04
C ILE A 41 15.50 7.96 0.56
N GLU A 42 15.00 9.20 0.51
CA GLU A 42 15.75 10.37 0.06
C GLU A 42 16.69 10.96 1.12
N LYS A 43 16.41 10.74 2.42
CA LYS A 43 17.19 11.36 3.52
C LYS A 43 18.34 10.48 4.02
N THR A 44 18.16 9.16 4.09
CA THR A 44 19.20 8.13 4.33
C THR A 44 18.51 6.78 4.46
N MET A 45 19.00 5.74 3.78
CA MET A 45 18.42 4.38 3.82
C MET A 45 18.26 3.82 5.25
N ALA A 46 19.18 4.17 6.16
CA ALA A 46 19.13 3.77 7.57
C ALA A 46 17.94 4.39 8.35
N SER A 47 17.48 5.59 7.95
CA SER A 47 16.35 6.27 8.61
C SER A 47 14.99 5.67 8.24
N CYS A 48 14.90 4.90 7.15
CA CYS A 48 13.68 4.18 6.77
C CYS A 48 13.37 2.99 7.67
N PHE A 49 14.39 2.32 8.20
CA PHE A 49 14.20 1.08 8.95
C PHE A 49 13.31 1.30 10.19
N GLU A 50 13.50 2.43 10.89
CA GLU A 50 12.72 2.83 12.06
C GLU A 50 11.51 3.72 11.72
N SER A 51 11.32 4.09 10.45
CA SER A 51 10.26 5.02 10.05
C SER A 51 8.92 4.29 9.96
N ALA A 52 8.13 4.36 11.04
CA ALA A 52 6.73 3.93 11.08
C ALA A 52 5.74 4.93 10.43
N LEU A 53 6.27 5.91 9.70
CA LEU A 53 5.48 7.05 9.20
C LEU A 53 4.68 6.68 7.93
N PRO A 54 3.47 7.22 7.79
CA PRO A 54 2.62 6.96 6.63
C PRO A 54 3.24 7.55 5.36
N LYS A 55 3.13 6.81 4.25
CA LYS A 55 3.54 7.30 2.92
C LYS A 55 2.54 8.37 2.47
N THR A 56 3.04 9.50 1.97
CA THR A 56 2.21 10.63 1.53
C THR A 56 2.50 11.05 0.09
N VAL A 57 2.93 10.09 -0.72
CA VAL A 57 3.11 10.21 -2.18
C VAL A 57 2.38 9.03 -2.80
N TYR A 58 1.48 9.32 -3.73
CA TYR A 58 0.56 8.34 -4.29
C TYR A 58 0.74 8.29 -5.82
N TYR A 59 0.97 7.09 -6.37
CA TYR A 59 1.23 6.90 -7.79
C TYR A 59 0.00 6.39 -8.52
N ALA A 60 -0.05 6.61 -9.82
CA ALA A 60 -1.14 6.06 -10.64
C ALA A 60 -0.90 4.59 -10.95
N GLY A 61 -2.00 3.85 -11.09
CA GLY A 61 -1.98 2.40 -11.32
C GLY A 61 -1.67 1.57 -10.07
N ASP A 62 -1.53 2.21 -8.92
CA ASP A 62 -1.32 1.53 -7.63
C ASP A 62 -2.55 0.72 -7.19
N SER A 63 -3.76 1.18 -7.50
CA SER A 63 -5.03 0.49 -7.23
C SER A 63 -6.10 0.90 -8.24
N VAL A 64 -7.01 -0.01 -8.57
CA VAL A 64 -8.24 0.31 -9.32
C VAL A 64 -9.31 0.89 -8.38
N TYR A 65 -9.28 0.45 -7.13
CA TYR A 65 -10.26 0.81 -6.11
C TYR A 65 -9.87 2.08 -5.38
N TRP A 66 -10.87 2.76 -4.83
CA TRP A 66 -10.67 3.83 -3.86
C TRP A 66 -9.88 3.32 -2.66
N GLN A 67 -8.83 4.06 -2.30
CA GLN A 67 -7.99 3.74 -1.17
C GLN A 67 -8.24 4.74 -0.05
N ARG A 68 -8.64 4.23 1.13
CA ARG A 68 -8.67 5.03 2.36
C ARG A 68 -7.26 5.21 2.89
N VAL A 69 -6.91 6.45 3.16
CA VAL A 69 -5.63 6.84 3.76
C VAL A 69 -5.88 7.52 5.10
N ILE A 70 -5.21 7.03 6.13
CA ILE A 70 -5.26 7.58 7.49
C ILE A 70 -3.84 8.00 7.88
N VAL A 71 -3.65 9.30 8.07
CA VAL A 71 -2.38 9.92 8.43
C VAL A 71 -2.49 10.49 9.84
N PRO A 72 -1.98 9.80 10.87
CA PRO A 72 -1.76 10.39 12.18
C PRO A 72 -0.88 11.64 12.03
N LEU A 73 -1.24 12.72 12.72
CA LEU A 73 -0.52 14.01 12.65
C LEU A 73 0.30 14.30 13.91
N ASP A 74 0.46 13.32 14.79
CA ASP A 74 1.13 13.45 16.07
C ASP A 74 2.65 13.67 15.93
N HIS A 75 3.26 13.21 14.83
CA HIS A 75 4.69 13.39 14.55
C HIS A 75 5.06 14.79 14.05
N LEU A 76 4.09 15.60 13.62
CA LEU A 76 4.41 16.92 13.08
C LEU A 76 4.88 17.89 14.17
N HIS A 77 4.44 17.71 15.42
CA HIS A 77 4.78 18.58 16.56
C HIS A 77 4.59 20.09 16.28
N ILE A 78 3.58 20.46 15.49
CA ILE A 78 3.28 21.85 15.11
C ILE A 78 2.16 22.42 15.97
N CYS A 79 2.34 23.63 16.48
CA CYS A 79 1.30 24.41 17.13
C CYS A 79 0.89 25.58 16.21
N GLY A 80 -0.42 25.80 16.05
CA GLY A 80 -0.95 26.95 15.29
C GLY A 80 -1.74 26.55 14.04
N THR A 81 -1.84 27.47 13.09
CA THR A 81 -2.58 27.26 11.84
C THR A 81 -1.74 26.49 10.83
N LEU A 82 -2.28 25.36 10.35
CA LEU A 82 -1.70 24.59 9.25
C LEU A 82 -2.64 24.61 8.06
N ARG A 83 -2.08 24.50 6.85
CA ARG A 83 -2.83 24.17 5.63
C ARG A 83 -2.26 22.90 5.03
N PHE A 84 -3.11 22.08 4.44
CA PHE A 84 -2.74 20.88 3.70
C PHE A 84 -3.09 21.06 2.23
N ARG A 85 -2.35 20.40 1.34
CA ARG A 85 -2.71 20.29 -0.08
C ARG A 85 -2.37 18.91 -0.62
N TRP A 86 -3.15 18.49 -1.61
CA TRP A 86 -2.81 17.40 -2.52
C TRP A 86 -2.33 18.03 -3.82
N TYR A 87 -1.11 17.72 -4.26
CA TYR A 87 -0.44 18.41 -5.34
C TYR A 87 0.24 17.46 -6.32
N GLN A 88 -0.18 17.51 -7.59
CA GLN A 88 0.41 16.71 -8.67
C GLN A 88 1.44 17.49 -9.51
N GLY A 89 1.38 18.82 -9.48
CA GLY A 89 2.22 19.67 -10.31
C GLY A 89 1.56 20.11 -11.63
N LYS A 90 2.37 20.70 -12.51
CA LYS A 90 1.96 21.06 -13.87
C LYS A 90 2.32 19.91 -14.81
N ILE A 91 1.31 19.36 -15.47
CA ILE A 91 1.48 18.36 -16.51
C ILE A 91 1.63 19.12 -17.85
N PRO A 92 2.71 18.93 -18.62
CA PRO A 92 2.86 19.51 -19.95
C PRO A 92 1.81 18.93 -20.92
N ASP A 93 1.29 19.74 -21.85
CA ASP A 93 0.32 19.27 -22.86
C ASP A 93 0.85 18.11 -23.74
N SER A 94 2.17 17.93 -23.78
CA SER A 94 2.86 16.87 -24.52
C SER A 94 3.01 15.55 -23.74
N ASP A 95 2.67 15.52 -22.44
CA ASP A 95 2.78 14.32 -21.61
C ASP A 95 1.42 13.98 -20.99
N PHE A 96 1.27 12.74 -20.57
CA PHE A 96 0.06 12.27 -19.90
C PHE A 96 0.24 12.33 -18.39
N GLY A 97 -0.64 13.07 -17.73
CA GLY A 97 -0.76 13.08 -16.28
C GLY A 97 -2.07 12.39 -15.88
N PRO A 98 -2.01 11.31 -15.09
CA PRO A 98 -3.19 10.54 -14.73
C PRO A 98 -4.16 11.40 -13.90
N GLU A 99 -5.44 11.36 -14.25
CA GLU A 99 -6.50 12.01 -13.49
C GLU A 99 -6.62 11.38 -12.10
N TRP A 100 -7.06 12.15 -11.11
CA TRP A 100 -7.23 11.67 -9.74
C TRP A 100 -8.37 12.40 -9.05
N ALA A 101 -8.91 11.76 -8.02
CA ALA A 101 -10.00 12.30 -7.23
C ALA A 101 -9.80 12.03 -5.75
N LEU A 102 -10.41 12.90 -4.92
CA LEU A 102 -10.48 12.75 -3.47
C LEU A 102 -11.94 12.64 -3.07
N ASP A 103 -12.18 11.88 -2.00
CA ASP A 103 -13.48 11.85 -1.31
C ASP A 103 -13.29 11.69 0.21
N ASN A 104 -14.35 11.87 0.98
CA ASN A 104 -14.42 11.60 2.43
C ASN A 104 -13.29 12.25 3.26
N VAL A 105 -12.89 13.47 2.89
CA VAL A 105 -11.81 14.20 3.57
C VAL A 105 -12.23 14.62 4.98
N TYR A 106 -11.48 14.20 5.97
CA TYR A 106 -11.61 14.57 7.38
C TYR A 106 -10.26 14.99 7.96
N ILE A 107 -10.17 16.22 8.47
CA ILE A 107 -8.99 16.75 9.15
C ILE A 107 -9.44 17.26 10.51
N GLY A 108 -9.02 16.59 11.59
CA GLY A 108 -9.52 16.93 12.91
C GLY A 108 -8.96 16.08 14.04
N MET A 109 -9.70 16.01 15.14
CA MET A 109 -9.37 15.14 16.25
C MET A 109 -9.43 13.67 15.78
N ALA A 110 -8.49 12.86 16.26
CA ALA A 110 -8.53 11.43 15.97
C ALA A 110 -9.62 10.78 16.83
N CYS A 111 -10.37 9.85 16.24
CA CYS A 111 -11.22 8.93 16.99
C CYS A 111 -10.34 7.98 17.82
N PRO A 112 -10.89 7.34 18.87
CA PRO A 112 -10.17 6.35 19.64
C PRO A 112 -9.56 5.27 18.73
N ASP A 113 -8.26 5.00 18.93
CA ASP A 113 -7.45 4.07 18.14
C ASP A 113 -7.55 4.23 16.62
N HIS A 114 -7.92 5.43 16.14
CA HIS A 114 -8.18 5.69 14.73
C HIS A 114 -9.16 4.68 14.10
N CYS A 115 -10.16 4.23 14.87
CA CYS A 115 -11.11 3.19 14.44
C CYS A 115 -10.42 1.87 14.03
N ASN A 116 -9.26 1.57 14.63
CA ASN A 116 -8.39 0.43 14.31
C ASN A 116 -8.01 0.31 12.81
N GLY A 117 -8.17 1.38 12.02
CA GLY A 117 -7.99 1.33 10.57
C GLY A 117 -9.15 0.68 9.79
N HIS A 118 -10.22 0.28 10.49
CA HIS A 118 -11.37 -0.46 9.95
C HIS A 118 -12.67 0.36 10.00
N GLY A 119 -12.56 1.68 9.87
CA GLY A 119 -13.71 2.58 9.77
C GLY A 119 -13.30 4.01 9.47
N TYR A 120 -14.31 4.84 9.17
CA TYR A 120 -14.16 6.29 9.05
C TYR A 120 -14.36 6.97 10.39
N CYS A 121 -13.43 7.84 10.76
CA CYS A 121 -13.62 8.73 11.90
C CYS A 121 -14.54 9.90 11.53
N LEU A 122 -15.63 10.07 12.28
CA LEU A 122 -16.61 11.14 12.12
C LEU A 122 -16.55 12.07 13.33
N GLY A 123 -16.13 13.33 13.10
CA GLY A 123 -16.10 14.37 14.13
C GLY A 123 -15.17 14.09 15.31
N GLY A 124 -14.27 13.11 15.21
CA GLY A 124 -13.30 12.77 16.24
C GLY A 124 -13.87 11.95 17.41
N VAL A 125 -15.13 11.53 17.32
CA VAL A 125 -15.84 10.87 18.43
C VAL A 125 -16.51 9.57 18.04
N LEU A 126 -16.92 9.43 16.77
CA LEU A 126 -17.68 8.29 16.28
C LEU A 126 -16.91 7.59 15.17
N CYS A 127 -16.77 6.28 15.28
CA CYS A 127 -16.27 5.44 14.20
C CYS A 127 -17.45 4.85 13.40
N GLN A 128 -17.47 5.10 12.10
CA GLN A 128 -18.33 4.39 11.16
C GLN A 128 -17.55 3.20 10.59
N CYS A 129 -17.86 2.01 11.09
CA CYS A 129 -17.08 0.80 10.79
C CYS A 129 -17.34 0.24 9.39
N ASP A 130 -16.30 -0.39 8.84
CA ASP A 130 -16.36 -1.15 7.61
C ASP A 130 -17.15 -2.46 7.80
N ALA A 131 -17.58 -3.09 6.70
CA ALA A 131 -18.28 -4.35 6.75
C ALA A 131 -17.44 -5.44 7.45
N GLY A 132 -18.04 -6.17 8.39
CA GLY A 132 -17.36 -7.17 9.21
C GLY A 132 -16.64 -6.60 10.45
N TYR A 133 -16.78 -5.30 10.73
CA TYR A 133 -16.23 -4.64 11.92
C TYR A 133 -17.33 -3.87 12.67
N THR A 134 -17.29 -3.88 14.00
CA THR A 134 -18.31 -3.24 14.85
C THR A 134 -17.73 -2.63 16.13
N GLY A 135 -18.60 -2.02 16.92
CA GLY A 135 -18.26 -1.44 18.21
C GLY A 135 -17.72 -0.02 18.07
N ALA A 136 -17.35 0.58 19.20
CA ALA A 136 -16.95 1.98 19.25
C ALA A 136 -15.64 2.27 18.50
N THR A 137 -14.81 1.24 18.27
CA THR A 137 -13.47 1.36 17.65
C THR A 137 -13.28 0.44 16.45
N CYS A 138 -14.33 -0.19 15.91
CA CYS A 138 -14.30 -1.07 14.74
C CYS A 138 -13.39 -2.30 14.91
N VAL A 139 -13.76 -3.16 15.84
CA VAL A 139 -13.16 -4.47 16.05
C VAL A 139 -13.88 -5.50 15.18
N ALA A 140 -13.14 -6.50 14.67
CA ALA A 140 -13.69 -7.54 13.81
C ALA A 140 -14.84 -8.31 14.50
N GLU A 141 -15.90 -8.59 13.76
CA GLU A 141 -17.02 -9.43 14.19
C GLU A 141 -16.60 -10.89 14.37
N GLU A 142 -15.85 -11.38 13.39
CA GLU A 142 -15.39 -12.76 13.31
C GLU A 142 -13.87 -12.82 13.45
N PRO A 143 -13.33 -13.93 13.97
CA PRO A 143 -11.88 -14.14 14.04
C PRO A 143 -11.23 -14.08 12.66
N HIS A 144 -10.08 -13.42 12.58
CA HIS A 144 -9.27 -13.41 11.37
C HIS A 144 -8.68 -14.81 11.06
N ALA A 145 -8.30 -15.02 9.80
CA ALA A 145 -7.65 -16.26 9.40
C ALA A 145 -6.34 -16.47 10.19
N ALA A 146 -6.13 -17.68 10.69
CA ALA A 146 -4.97 -18.01 11.53
C ALA A 146 -3.71 -18.39 10.73
N TYR A 147 -3.84 -18.51 9.41
CA TYR A 147 -2.73 -18.80 8.49
C TYR A 147 -3.02 -18.18 7.12
N LEU A 148 -1.95 -17.98 6.35
CA LEU A 148 -2.01 -17.57 4.95
C LEU A 148 -1.04 -18.45 4.17
N LYS A 149 -1.48 -18.96 3.03
CA LYS A 149 -0.63 -19.67 2.08
C LYS A 149 -1.06 -19.28 0.68
N ASP A 150 -0.10 -18.89 -0.13
CA ASP A 150 -0.31 -18.58 -1.53
C ASP A 150 0.94 -19.01 -2.32
N ASP A 151 0.73 -19.74 -3.41
CA ASP A 151 1.77 -20.08 -4.39
C ASP A 151 1.62 -19.28 -5.70
N PHE A 152 0.62 -18.40 -5.76
CA PHE A 152 0.25 -17.55 -6.89
C PHE A 152 -0.15 -18.32 -8.15
N ASP A 153 -0.46 -19.61 -8.05
CA ASP A 153 -1.00 -20.39 -9.15
C ASP A 153 -2.52 -20.17 -9.27
N ARG A 154 -2.96 -19.81 -10.48
CA ARG A 154 -4.36 -19.44 -10.80
C ARG A 154 -5.40 -20.52 -10.49
N GLY A 155 -4.98 -21.77 -10.30
CA GLY A 155 -5.86 -22.91 -10.06
C GLY A 155 -6.59 -22.88 -8.71
N ASP A 156 -6.07 -22.12 -7.75
CA ASP A 156 -6.57 -22.13 -6.37
C ASP A 156 -7.59 -21.03 -6.06
N ILE A 157 -7.87 -20.12 -7.02
CA ILE A 157 -8.90 -19.08 -6.85
C ILE A 157 -10.27 -19.69 -7.10
N PRO A 158 -11.17 -19.76 -6.09
CA PRO A 158 -12.51 -20.27 -6.31
C PRO A 158 -13.29 -19.32 -7.24
N VAL A 159 -13.45 -19.74 -8.49
CA VAL A 159 -14.16 -19.06 -9.61
C VAL A 159 -15.57 -18.57 -9.25
N LYS A 160 -16.15 -19.01 -8.12
CA LYS A 160 -17.54 -18.76 -7.73
C LYS A 160 -17.88 -17.32 -7.29
N ARG A 161 -16.91 -16.43 -7.00
CA ARG A 161 -17.22 -15.05 -6.56
C ARG A 161 -17.32 -14.00 -7.68
N ILE A 162 -16.71 -14.23 -8.83
CA ILE A 162 -16.40 -13.13 -9.78
C ILE A 162 -17.46 -12.97 -10.88
N ASP A 163 -18.27 -13.98 -11.17
CA ASP A 163 -19.25 -13.94 -12.27
C ASP A 163 -20.44 -12.98 -12.04
N TYR A 164 -20.67 -12.49 -10.81
CA TYR A 164 -21.88 -11.71 -10.50
C TYR A 164 -21.70 -10.18 -10.58
N LEU A 165 -20.48 -9.64 -10.73
CA LEU A 165 -20.25 -8.19 -10.62
C LEU A 165 -19.49 -7.54 -11.78
N LEU A 166 -18.93 -8.28 -12.74
CA LEU A 166 -18.19 -7.69 -13.87
C LEU A 166 -18.63 -8.26 -15.23
N PRO A 167 -18.80 -7.41 -16.27
CA PRO A 167 -19.00 -7.89 -17.63
C PRO A 167 -17.83 -8.76 -18.09
N SER A 168 -18.15 -9.86 -18.77
CA SER A 168 -17.20 -10.86 -19.31
C SER A 168 -16.19 -10.34 -20.34
N SER A 169 -16.28 -9.05 -20.70
CA SER A 169 -15.33 -8.33 -21.54
C SER A 169 -14.12 -7.75 -20.78
N ILE A 170 -14.15 -7.73 -19.44
CA ILE A 170 -13.02 -7.33 -18.60
C ILE A 170 -12.34 -8.59 -18.06
N LYS A 171 -11.58 -9.28 -18.91
CA LYS A 171 -10.57 -10.24 -18.43
C LYS A 171 -9.39 -9.43 -17.89
N ASP A 172 -9.55 -8.82 -16.73
CA ASP A 172 -8.47 -8.12 -16.06
C ASP A 172 -7.46 -9.16 -15.55
N SER A 173 -6.18 -9.01 -15.91
CA SER A 173 -5.07 -9.79 -15.34
C SER A 173 -4.92 -9.61 -13.83
N ARG A 174 -5.70 -8.69 -13.22
CA ARG A 174 -5.81 -8.48 -11.77
C ARG A 174 -6.74 -9.47 -11.04
N GLN A 175 -7.52 -10.30 -11.75
CA GLN A 175 -8.33 -11.38 -11.14
C GLN A 175 -7.52 -12.62 -10.73
N ASP A 176 -6.20 -12.56 -10.84
CA ASP A 176 -5.31 -13.69 -10.56
C ASP A 176 -4.71 -13.64 -9.15
N VAL A 177 -5.04 -12.63 -8.33
CA VAL A 177 -4.62 -12.53 -6.92
C VAL A 177 -5.79 -12.91 -6.00
N ASP A 178 -5.57 -13.78 -5.02
CA ASP A 178 -6.61 -14.16 -4.05
C ASP A 178 -6.85 -13.04 -3.02
N GLU A 179 -7.95 -12.30 -3.18
CA GLU A 179 -8.37 -11.24 -2.26
C GLU A 179 -8.72 -11.74 -0.84
N LEU A 180 -8.87 -13.06 -0.64
CA LEU A 180 -8.98 -13.64 0.71
C LEU A 180 -7.65 -13.65 1.45
N ASN A 181 -6.54 -13.67 0.72
CA ASN A 181 -5.19 -13.61 1.27
C ASN A 181 -4.62 -12.18 1.24
N TRP A 182 -4.90 -11.42 0.19
CA TRP A 182 -4.25 -10.14 -0.09
C TRP A 182 -5.24 -8.98 -0.11
N GLN A 183 -5.08 -8.05 0.84
CA GLN A 183 -5.92 -6.86 0.96
C GLN A 183 -5.56 -5.78 -0.07
N TYR A 184 -4.27 -5.68 -0.43
CA TYR A 184 -3.79 -4.63 -1.32
C TYR A 184 -2.53 -5.08 -2.05
N TRP A 185 -2.44 -4.78 -3.34
CA TRP A 185 -1.25 -4.99 -4.15
C TRP A 185 -1.12 -3.91 -5.21
N SER A 186 0.10 -3.47 -5.49
CA SER A 186 0.37 -2.37 -6.43
C SER A 186 1.50 -2.73 -7.40
N SER A 187 1.34 -2.36 -8.68
CA SER A 187 2.33 -2.56 -9.75
C SER A 187 2.95 -3.97 -9.85
N GLY A 188 2.19 -4.99 -9.46
CA GLY A 188 2.61 -6.38 -9.48
C GLY A 188 1.50 -7.29 -9.97
N HIS A 189 1.88 -8.46 -10.47
CA HIS A 189 0.93 -9.45 -10.97
C HIS A 189 1.50 -10.88 -10.84
N PRO A 190 0.64 -11.88 -10.63
CA PRO A 190 1.00 -13.28 -10.79
C PRO A 190 1.39 -13.57 -12.24
N THR A 191 2.48 -14.29 -12.44
CA THR A 191 2.89 -14.70 -13.79
C THR A 191 3.67 -16.00 -13.76
N ASP A 192 3.36 -16.90 -14.70
CA ASP A 192 4.17 -18.07 -15.05
C ASP A 192 5.19 -17.75 -16.15
N ASN A 193 5.22 -16.50 -16.63
CA ASN A 193 6.16 -16.06 -17.63
C ASN A 193 7.51 -15.78 -16.98
N HIS A 194 8.43 -16.73 -17.16
CA HIS A 194 9.76 -16.78 -16.55
C HIS A 194 10.74 -15.68 -17.01
N ARG A 195 10.29 -14.48 -17.41
CA ARG A 195 11.20 -13.34 -17.68
C ARG A 195 12.09 -13.01 -16.49
N CYS A 196 11.57 -13.18 -15.27
CA CYS A 196 12.33 -13.08 -14.02
C CYS A 196 12.86 -14.43 -13.52
N GLY A 197 12.74 -15.51 -14.30
CA GLY A 197 13.04 -16.88 -13.88
C GLY A 197 12.05 -17.42 -12.84
N LYS A 198 12.15 -18.72 -12.54
CA LYS A 198 11.39 -19.35 -11.44
C LYS A 198 11.96 -18.94 -10.09
N VAL A 199 11.08 -18.67 -9.13
CA VAL A 199 11.45 -18.47 -7.73
C VAL A 199 11.46 -19.82 -7.00
N PHE A 200 10.33 -20.55 -7.07
CA PHE A 200 10.21 -21.89 -6.50
C PHE A 200 9.60 -22.87 -7.53
N THR A 201 8.28 -22.87 -7.68
CA THR A 201 7.51 -23.68 -8.62
C THR A 201 6.34 -22.86 -9.16
N GLY A 202 5.81 -23.22 -10.33
CA GLY A 202 4.62 -22.56 -10.87
C GLY A 202 4.83 -21.08 -11.19
N ALA A 203 3.75 -20.32 -11.05
CA ALA A 203 3.71 -18.87 -11.14
C ALA A 203 4.41 -18.21 -9.93
N SER A 204 4.63 -16.91 -10.03
CA SER A 204 5.12 -16.09 -8.92
C SER A 204 4.52 -14.70 -9.01
N PHE A 205 4.36 -14.03 -7.88
CA PHE A 205 3.99 -12.62 -7.88
C PHE A 205 5.21 -11.75 -8.22
N VAL A 206 5.12 -10.99 -9.32
CA VAL A 206 6.24 -10.22 -9.86
C VAL A 206 5.90 -8.74 -9.91
N HIS A 207 6.77 -7.91 -9.32
CA HIS A 207 6.75 -6.46 -9.48
C HIS A 207 7.75 -6.02 -10.56
N ASP A 208 7.27 -5.90 -11.80
CA ASP A 208 8.07 -5.49 -12.96
C ASP A 208 7.61 -4.17 -13.61
N LYS A 209 6.55 -3.54 -13.07
CA LYS A 209 6.05 -2.23 -13.51
C LYS A 209 6.60 -1.09 -12.66
N ASP A 210 6.45 0.14 -13.15
CA ASP A 210 6.79 1.38 -12.45
C ASP A 210 5.74 1.73 -11.38
N GLY A 211 5.99 2.77 -10.59
CA GLY A 211 5.10 3.20 -9.50
C GLY A 211 5.38 2.50 -8.18
N GLN A 212 4.38 2.42 -7.30
CA GLN A 212 4.55 1.80 -5.99
C GLN A 212 4.56 0.28 -6.11
N ARG A 213 5.48 -0.38 -5.41
CA ARG A 213 5.53 -1.85 -5.31
C ARG A 213 5.22 -2.25 -3.89
N THR A 214 4.06 -2.83 -3.66
CA THR A 214 3.58 -3.25 -2.33
C THR A 214 2.66 -4.45 -2.50
N LEU A 215 2.72 -5.36 -1.53
CA LEU A 215 1.83 -6.50 -1.41
C LEU A 215 1.51 -6.64 0.09
N THR A 216 0.22 -6.55 0.42
CA THR A 216 -0.29 -6.48 1.78
C THR A 216 -1.33 -7.57 1.98
N THR A 217 -1.15 -8.38 3.02
CA THR A 217 -2.10 -9.43 3.38
C THR A 217 -3.39 -8.82 3.96
N VAL A 218 -4.46 -9.62 4.01
CA VAL A 218 -5.55 -9.36 4.96
C VAL A 218 -5.04 -9.41 6.42
N PRO A 219 -5.78 -8.85 7.40
CA PRO A 219 -5.49 -9.08 8.81
C PRO A 219 -5.52 -10.58 9.15
N LEU A 220 -4.56 -11.04 9.95
CA LEU A 220 -4.41 -12.44 10.36
C LEU A 220 -4.37 -12.55 11.89
N ASP A 221 -4.95 -13.63 12.44
CA ASP A 221 -4.77 -13.98 13.85
C ASP A 221 -3.48 -14.78 14.01
N LEU A 222 -2.38 -14.07 14.25
CA LEU A 222 -1.06 -14.65 14.44
C LEU A 222 -0.73 -14.97 15.90
N SER A 223 -1.72 -14.98 16.81
CA SER A 223 -1.50 -15.23 18.25
C SER A 223 -0.82 -16.58 18.55
N LYS A 224 -0.92 -17.54 17.64
CA LYS A 224 -0.29 -18.87 17.72
C LYS A 224 0.72 -19.15 16.61
N ALA A 225 0.89 -18.23 15.68
CA ALA A 225 1.84 -18.38 14.59
C ALA A 225 3.27 -18.14 15.10
N ASN A 226 4.23 -18.91 14.59
CA ASN A 226 5.63 -18.83 15.02
C ASN A 226 6.60 -18.54 13.87
N THR A 227 6.12 -18.57 12.63
CA THR A 227 6.99 -18.58 11.44
C THR A 227 6.30 -17.90 10.27
N ILE A 228 7.07 -17.10 9.54
CA ILE A 228 6.71 -16.61 8.20
C ILE A 228 7.80 -17.09 7.25
N GLN A 229 7.40 -17.66 6.12
CA GLN A 229 8.30 -18.25 5.13
C GLN A 229 7.83 -17.88 3.73
N PHE A 230 8.78 -17.47 2.89
CA PHE A 230 8.54 -17.18 1.48
C PHE A 230 9.86 -17.31 0.73
N TYR A 231 9.79 -17.40 -0.58
CA TYR A 231 10.97 -17.28 -1.42
C TYR A 231 11.02 -15.87 -2.02
N LEU A 232 12.21 -15.27 -2.02
CA LEU A 232 12.42 -13.94 -2.59
C LEU A 232 13.55 -13.97 -3.62
N LYS A 233 13.32 -13.26 -4.73
CA LYS A 233 14.32 -12.98 -5.76
C LYS A 233 14.31 -11.50 -6.09
N LEU A 234 15.46 -10.85 -5.93
CA LEU A 234 15.65 -9.43 -6.17
C LEU A 234 16.50 -9.20 -7.41
N GLY A 235 15.83 -8.82 -8.49
CA GLY A 235 16.43 -8.57 -9.79
C GLY A 235 16.26 -9.75 -10.75
N CYS A 236 15.79 -9.43 -11.96
CA CYS A 236 15.58 -10.41 -13.02
C CYS A 236 16.81 -10.57 -13.93
N ASN A 237 17.60 -9.51 -14.05
CA ASN A 237 18.77 -9.45 -14.94
C ASN A 237 20.01 -10.10 -14.30
N LYS A 238 20.97 -10.47 -15.15
CA LYS A 238 22.27 -11.01 -14.71
C LYS A 238 23.06 -10.02 -13.86
N THR A 239 22.93 -8.72 -14.16
CA THR A 239 23.53 -7.64 -13.39
C THR A 239 22.45 -6.97 -12.54
N VAL A 240 22.73 -6.88 -11.23
CA VAL A 240 21.85 -6.23 -10.25
C VAL A 240 22.51 -4.92 -9.82
N SER A 241 21.78 -3.82 -9.94
CA SER A 241 22.24 -2.52 -9.43
C SER A 241 22.23 -2.52 -7.91
N ARG A 242 23.36 -2.20 -7.29
CA ARG A 242 23.44 -1.98 -5.82
C ARG A 242 22.76 -0.67 -5.38
N LEU A 243 22.38 0.17 -6.33
CA LEU A 243 21.65 1.42 -6.07
C LEU A 243 20.13 1.20 -6.03
N SER A 244 19.66 -0.02 -6.32
CA SER A 244 18.24 -0.34 -6.18
C SER A 244 17.82 -0.27 -4.70
N PRO A 245 16.68 0.36 -4.38
CA PRO A 245 16.17 0.39 -3.01
C PRO A 245 15.81 -1.04 -2.55
N PRO A 246 15.99 -1.38 -1.27
CA PRO A 246 15.70 -2.70 -0.73
C PRO A 246 14.20 -2.96 -0.68
N VAL A 247 13.85 -4.22 -0.47
CA VAL A 247 12.49 -4.63 -0.12
C VAL A 247 12.39 -4.72 1.39
N PHE A 248 11.38 -4.07 1.97
CA PHE A 248 11.10 -4.13 3.41
C PHE A 248 9.95 -5.09 3.67
N MET A 249 10.12 -5.98 4.63
CA MET A 249 9.04 -6.75 5.21
C MET A 249 8.60 -6.08 6.51
N GLN A 250 7.33 -5.70 6.57
CA GLN A 250 6.76 -4.92 7.66
C GLN A 250 5.46 -5.55 8.16
N TYR A 251 5.06 -5.22 9.38
CA TYR A 251 3.78 -5.61 9.95
C TYR A 251 3.05 -4.41 10.56
N SER A 252 1.73 -4.53 10.65
CA SER A 252 0.85 -3.56 11.31
C SER A 252 -0.12 -4.29 12.23
N THR A 253 -0.40 -3.69 13.39
CA THR A 253 -1.40 -4.19 14.35
C THR A 253 -2.59 -3.24 14.49
N ASN A 254 -2.69 -2.23 13.63
CA ASN A 254 -3.72 -1.19 13.67
C ASN A 254 -4.28 -0.89 12.26
N GLY A 255 -4.58 -1.95 11.51
CA GLY A 255 -5.23 -1.83 10.20
C GLY A 255 -4.39 -1.09 9.15
N GLY A 256 -3.05 -1.14 9.25
CA GLY A 256 -2.16 -0.52 8.28
C GLY A 256 -1.93 0.98 8.47
N ILE A 257 -2.38 1.58 9.58
CA ILE A 257 -2.15 3.00 9.90
C ILE A 257 -0.68 3.26 10.21
N ARG A 258 -0.06 2.38 10.99
CA ARG A 258 1.37 2.38 11.27
C ARG A 258 1.98 1.03 10.95
N TRP A 259 3.22 1.06 10.48
CA TRP A 259 3.97 -0.12 10.11
C TRP A 259 5.27 -0.20 10.91
N SER A 260 5.67 -1.42 11.26
CA SER A 260 6.95 -1.70 11.90
C SER A 260 7.76 -2.63 11.00
N THR A 261 9.03 -2.31 10.77
CA THR A 261 9.92 -3.14 9.95
C THR A 261 10.37 -4.36 10.72
N MET A 262 10.19 -5.54 10.10
CA MET A 262 10.66 -6.82 10.62
C MET A 262 12.01 -7.20 10.01
N GLU A 263 12.13 -7.07 8.68
CA GLU A 263 13.33 -7.47 7.94
C GLU A 263 13.54 -6.56 6.70
N GLN A 264 14.80 -6.37 6.30
CA GLN A 264 15.18 -5.63 5.09
C GLN A 264 15.99 -6.52 4.15
N PHE A 265 15.62 -6.55 2.86
CA PHE A 265 16.28 -7.35 1.83
C PHE A 265 16.96 -6.45 0.79
N ASP A 266 18.29 -6.40 0.82
CA ASP A 266 19.10 -5.57 -0.07
C ASP A 266 19.42 -6.23 -1.41
N PHE A 267 19.43 -5.40 -2.46
CA PHE A 267 19.92 -5.80 -3.78
C PHE A 267 21.44 -5.97 -3.77
N ASN A 268 21.92 -7.13 -4.22
CA ASN A 268 23.35 -7.45 -4.28
C ASN A 268 23.65 -8.36 -5.50
N PRO A 269 24.93 -8.62 -5.84
CA PRO A 269 25.27 -9.40 -7.04
C PRO A 269 24.69 -10.82 -7.10
N GLU A 270 24.24 -11.37 -5.96
CA GLU A 270 23.64 -12.70 -5.87
C GLU A 270 22.15 -12.69 -5.54
N SER A 271 21.54 -11.51 -5.38
CA SER A 271 20.13 -11.38 -5.00
C SER A 271 19.17 -11.78 -6.14
N ASN A 272 19.68 -11.90 -7.37
CA ASN A 272 18.94 -12.42 -8.52
C ASN A 272 18.84 -13.97 -8.53
N LYS A 273 19.35 -14.65 -7.51
CA LYS A 273 19.10 -16.07 -7.25
C LYS A 273 17.99 -16.18 -6.20
N PRO A 274 16.98 -17.04 -6.40
CA PRO A 274 15.95 -17.27 -5.39
C PRO A 274 16.58 -17.70 -4.07
N LYS A 275 16.16 -17.08 -2.97
CA LYS A 275 16.52 -17.48 -1.61
C LYS A 275 15.25 -17.73 -0.79
N TYR A 276 15.37 -18.68 0.13
CA TYR A 276 14.39 -18.96 1.19
C TYR A 276 14.62 -18.01 2.36
#